data_AF-A0A367J9J7-F1
#
_entry.id   AF-A0A367J9J7-F1
#
_cell.length_a   1.000
_cell.length_b   1.000
_cell.length_c   1.000
_cell.angle_alpha   90.00
_cell.angle_beta   90.00
_cell.angle_gamma   90.00
#
_symmetry.space_group_name_H-M   'P 1'
#
loop_
_entity.id
_entity.type
_entity.pdbx_description
1 polymer ?
#
loop_
_entity_poly.entity_id
_entity_poly.type
_entity_poly.pdbx_seq_one_letter_code
_entity_poly.pdbx_strand_id
1 'polypeptide(L)'
;MEFAIKNIYNVLKPGGRVLFRDYGLYDEAQVKFSKASDKRLGDNLYVRQDGTMSYFFSTEDVKSRFEAAGFSTVNCQYIYRETTNRQKEMRIDRIFTQAKFEKKNCDGL
;
A
#
# COMPACT_ATOMS: atom_id res chain seq x y z
N MET A 1 6.73 5.67 -6.73
CA MET A 1 6.20 5.93 -5.37
C MET A 1 7.06 6.95 -4.61
N GLU A 2 8.39 6.83 -4.59
CA GLU A 2 9.27 7.73 -3.82
C GLU A 2 9.04 9.24 -4.07
N PHE A 3 8.96 9.68 -5.33
CA PHE A 3 8.66 11.08 -5.66
C PHE A 3 7.32 11.57 -5.09
N ALA A 4 6.29 10.73 -5.10
CA ALA A 4 4.98 11.08 -4.54
C ALA A 4 5.08 11.27 -3.01
N ILE A 5 5.79 10.39 -2.31
CA ILE A 5 6.00 10.49 -0.86
C ILE A 5 6.79 11.77 -0.52
N LYS A 6 7.87 12.08 -1.27
CA LYS A 6 8.64 13.32 -1.10
C LYS A 6 7.78 14.57 -1.34
N ASN A 7 6.95 14.57 -2.37
CA ASN A 7 6.03 15.67 -2.64
C ASN A 7 5.04 15.88 -1.49
N ILE A 8 4.46 14.79 -0.96
CA ILE A 8 3.58 14.84 0.22
C ILE A 8 4.35 15.42 1.41
N TYR A 9 5.57 14.96 1.67
CA TYR A 9 6.39 15.48 2.78
C TYR A 9 6.62 17.00 2.67
N ASN A 10 6.90 17.50 1.46
CA ASN A 10 7.21 18.91 1.24
C ASN A 10 5.99 19.83 1.48
N VAL A 11 4.79 19.37 1.16
CA VAL A 11 3.56 20.19 1.34
C VAL A 11 2.91 20.02 2.70
N LEU A 12 3.23 18.93 3.42
CA LEU A 12 2.62 18.65 4.72
C LEU A 12 3.24 19.53 5.81
N LYS A 13 2.40 20.11 6.66
CA LYS A 13 2.86 20.86 7.85
C LYS A 13 3.51 19.92 8.87
N PRO A 14 4.45 20.42 9.70
CA PRO A 14 4.95 19.66 10.86
C PRO A 14 3.78 19.15 11.72
N GLY A 15 3.89 17.91 12.21
CA GLY A 15 2.82 17.22 12.94
C GLY A 15 1.67 16.69 12.06
N GLY A 16 1.68 17.01 10.77
CA GLY A 16 0.71 16.50 9.80
C GLY A 16 0.86 15.01 9.56
N ARG A 17 -0.24 14.35 9.20
CA ARG A 17 -0.32 12.89 9.06
C ARG A 17 -0.73 12.46 7.66
N VAL A 18 -0.15 11.35 7.21
CA VAL A 18 -0.56 10.64 6.00
C VAL A 18 -1.27 9.36 6.40
N LEU A 19 -2.46 9.15 5.85
CA LEU A 19 -3.18 7.88 5.94
C LEU A 19 -2.97 7.12 4.65
N PHE A 20 -2.39 5.93 4.75
CA PHE A 20 -2.11 5.06 3.61
C PHE A 20 -3.01 3.83 3.70
N ARG A 21 -3.61 3.46 2.58
CA ARG A 21 -4.29 2.17 2.42
C ARG A 21 -4.21 1.70 0.98
N ASP A 22 -3.66 0.52 0.77
CA ASP A 22 -3.53 -0.10 -0.55
C ASP A 22 -3.51 -1.63 -0.42
N TYR A 23 -3.45 -2.36 -1.54
CA TYR A 23 -3.40 -3.82 -1.57
C TYR A 23 -2.16 -4.34 -0.84
N GLY A 24 -2.38 -5.28 0.07
CA GLY A 24 -1.32 -5.97 0.81
C GLY A 24 -0.82 -7.20 0.04
N LEU A 25 0.37 -7.67 0.41
CA LEU A 25 0.86 -8.96 -0.08
C LEU A 25 -0.13 -10.09 0.25
N TYR A 26 -0.11 -11.08 -0.65
CA TYR A 26 -0.94 -12.28 -0.63
C TYR A 26 -2.44 -12.04 -0.76
N ASP A 27 -2.87 -10.82 -1.10
CA ASP A 27 -4.25 -10.54 -1.49
C ASP A 27 -4.67 -11.50 -2.62
N GLU A 28 -5.92 -11.94 -2.59
CA GLU A 28 -6.40 -12.95 -3.54
C GLU A 28 -6.24 -12.50 -5.00
N ALA A 29 -6.30 -11.20 -5.28
CA ALA A 29 -5.99 -10.67 -6.62
C ALA A 29 -4.53 -10.93 -7.00
N GLN A 30 -3.58 -10.77 -6.09
CA GLN A 30 -2.17 -11.09 -6.32
C GLN A 30 -1.99 -12.57 -6.63
N VAL A 31 -2.64 -13.45 -5.86
CA VAL A 31 -2.59 -14.91 -6.07
C VAL A 31 -3.16 -15.30 -7.43
N LYS A 32 -4.21 -14.61 -7.88
CA LYS A 32 -4.78 -14.83 -9.23
C LYS A 32 -3.85 -14.33 -10.33
N PHE A 33 -3.20 -13.17 -10.13
CA PHE A 33 -2.27 -12.63 -11.11
C PHE A 33 -0.96 -13.40 -11.18
N SER A 34 -0.45 -13.92 -10.06
CA SER A 34 0.79 -14.70 -10.04
C SER A 34 0.70 -16.03 -10.79
N LYS A 35 -0.52 -16.57 -10.98
CA LYS A 35 -0.77 -17.75 -11.81
C LYS A 35 -0.68 -17.47 -13.32
N ALA A 36 -0.73 -16.20 -13.72
CA ALA A 36 -0.66 -15.77 -15.12
C ALA A 36 0.69 -15.09 -15.36
N SER A 37 1.66 -15.84 -15.90
CA SER A 37 3.05 -15.40 -16.06
C SER A 37 3.19 -14.18 -16.98
N ASP A 38 2.26 -13.99 -17.92
CA ASP A 38 2.17 -12.85 -18.85
C ASP A 38 1.80 -11.53 -18.18
N LYS A 39 1.33 -11.56 -16.93
CA LYS A 39 0.84 -10.37 -16.21
C LYS A 39 1.87 -9.74 -15.28
N ARG A 40 2.99 -10.41 -14.99
CA ARG A 40 3.98 -9.91 -14.03
C ARG A 40 4.97 -8.97 -14.72
N LEU A 41 5.00 -7.71 -14.27
CA LEU A 41 5.95 -6.70 -14.76
C LEU A 41 7.18 -6.58 -13.86
N GLY A 42 7.11 -7.08 -12.64
CA GLY A 42 8.20 -7.06 -11.66
C GLY A 42 7.80 -7.73 -10.36
N ASP A 43 8.59 -7.50 -9.31
CA ASP A 43 8.24 -7.99 -7.98
C ASP A 43 7.03 -7.24 -7.44
N ASN A 44 5.98 -8.00 -7.12
CA ASN A 44 4.69 -7.51 -6.64
C ASN A 44 3.96 -6.53 -7.58
N LEU A 45 4.45 -6.33 -8.81
CA LEU A 45 3.88 -5.44 -9.82
C LEU A 45 3.29 -6.24 -10.98
N TYR A 46 2.01 -6.00 -11.27
CA TYR A 46 1.25 -6.73 -12.28
C TYR A 46 0.48 -5.79 -13.20
N VAL A 47 0.34 -6.16 -14.46
CA VAL A 47 -0.54 -5.49 -15.42
C VAL A 47 -1.92 -6.13 -15.43
N ARG A 48 -2.96 -5.31 -15.50
CA ARG A 48 -4.36 -5.71 -15.63
C ARG A 48 -4.78 -5.72 -17.09
N GLN A 49 -5.92 -6.33 -17.38
CA GLN A 49 -6.45 -6.44 -18.75
C GLN A 49 -6.73 -5.08 -19.40
N ASP A 50 -7.05 -4.06 -18.60
CA ASP A 50 -7.30 -2.69 -19.05
C ASP A 50 -6.01 -1.87 -19.24
N GLY A 51 -4.83 -2.49 -19.12
CA GLY A 51 -3.53 -1.84 -19.23
C GLY A 51 -3.11 -1.08 -17.97
N THR A 52 -3.95 -1.01 -16.92
CA THR A 52 -3.55 -0.42 -15.64
C THR A 52 -2.65 -1.36 -14.85
N MET A 53 -1.88 -0.81 -13.90
CA MET A 53 -0.98 -1.60 -13.06
C MET A 53 -1.55 -1.79 -11.65
N SER A 54 -1.21 -2.91 -11.02
CA SER A 54 -1.46 -3.17 -9.60
C SER A 54 -0.17 -3.54 -8.92
N TYR A 55 0.12 -2.87 -7.81
CA TYR A 55 1.23 -3.18 -6.94
C TYR A 55 0.71 -3.67 -5.59
N PHE A 56 1.33 -4.72 -5.04
CA PHE A 56 0.95 -5.29 -3.75
C PHE A 56 2.04 -4.98 -2.73
N PHE A 57 1.68 -4.22 -1.70
CA PHE A 57 2.62 -3.67 -0.73
C PHE A 57 2.82 -4.60 0.45
N SER A 58 4.07 -4.70 0.93
CA SER A 58 4.31 -5.20 2.29
C SER A 58 4.30 -4.09 3.32
N THR A 59 4.05 -4.42 4.59
CA THR A 59 4.16 -3.46 5.68
C THR A 59 5.58 -2.89 5.79
N GLU A 60 6.59 -3.72 5.53
CA GLU A 60 8.01 -3.35 5.58
C GLU A 60 8.38 -2.41 4.42
N ASP A 61 7.88 -2.68 3.21
CA ASP A 61 8.08 -1.86 2.01
C ASP A 61 7.46 -0.46 2.21
N VAL A 62 6.23 -0.38 2.74
CA VAL A 62 5.60 0.92 3.00
C VAL A 62 6.32 1.68 4.10
N LYS A 63 6.65 1.03 5.24
CA LYS A 63 7.41 1.66 6.33
C LYS A 63 8.73 2.25 5.84
N SER A 64 9.55 1.43 5.19
CA SER A 64 10.88 1.84 4.73
C SER A 64 10.82 3.02 3.76
N ARG A 65 9.86 3.04 2.84
CA ARG A 65 9.69 4.16 1.89
C ARG A 65 9.29 5.47 2.56
N PHE A 66 8.38 5.43 3.54
CA PHE A 66 7.95 6.63 4.26
C PHE A 66 9.03 7.13 5.23
N GLU A 67 9.71 6.23 5.93
CA GLU A 67 10.81 6.56 6.85
C GLU A 67 12.01 7.15 6.11
N ALA A 68 12.36 6.60 4.93
CA ALA A 68 13.39 7.17 4.07
C ALA A 68 13.07 8.59 3.58
N ALA A 69 11.78 8.97 3.54
CA ALA A 69 11.34 10.32 3.21
C ALA A 69 11.22 11.25 4.44
N GLY A 70 11.58 10.77 5.64
CA GLY A 70 11.62 11.57 6.87
C GLY A 70 10.34 11.52 7.72
N PHE A 71 9.39 10.64 7.40
CA PHE A 71 8.22 10.40 8.25
C PHE A 71 8.55 9.47 9.43
N SER A 72 7.78 9.59 10.52
CA SER A 72 7.71 8.58 11.58
C SER A 72 6.52 7.66 11.37
N THR A 73 6.71 6.35 11.51
CA THR A 73 5.63 5.37 11.51
C THR A 73 4.83 5.43 12.81
N VAL A 74 3.54 5.76 12.73
CA VAL A 74 2.62 5.74 13.89
C VAL A 74 1.93 4.39 14.00
N ASN A 75 1.48 3.84 12.88
CA ASN A 75 0.92 2.49 12.78
C ASN A 75 1.14 2.01 11.34
N CYS A 76 1.45 0.73 11.15
CA CYS A 76 1.42 0.10 9.83
C CYS A 76 1.22 -1.40 10.00
N GLN A 77 0.11 -1.91 9.49
CA GLN A 77 -0.34 -3.29 9.66
C GLN A 77 -1.12 -3.78 8.44
N TYR A 78 -1.24 -5.10 8.30
CA TYR A 78 -2.21 -5.69 7.38
C TYR A 78 -3.60 -5.71 8.01
N ILE A 79 -4.61 -5.46 7.18
CA ILE A 79 -6.03 -5.59 7.52
C ILE A 79 -6.64 -6.62 6.58
N TYR A 80 -7.21 -7.67 7.19
CA TYR A 80 -7.93 -8.72 6.50
C TYR A 80 -9.41 -8.36 6.42
N ARG A 81 -9.98 -8.45 5.22
CA ARG A 81 -11.40 -8.20 4.97
C ARG A 81 -11.96 -9.29 4.08
N GLU A 82 -12.86 -10.06 4.63
CA GLU A 82 -13.69 -10.96 3.85
C GLU A 82 -14.77 -10.17 3.10
N THR A 83 -14.91 -10.43 1.81
CA THR A 83 -16.01 -9.94 0.99
C THR A 83 -16.81 -11.13 0.48
N THR A 84 -18.03 -11.29 0.98
CA THR A 84 -18.94 -12.36 0.54
C THR A 84 -19.85 -11.85 -0.57
N ASN A 85 -19.68 -12.35 -1.80
CA ASN A 85 -20.65 -12.16 -2.87
C ASN A 85 -21.67 -13.30 -2.81
N ARG A 86 -22.81 -13.05 -2.16
CA ARG A 86 -23.86 -14.06 -1.96
C ARG A 86 -24.51 -14.55 -3.26
N GLN A 87 -24.57 -13.71 -4.30
CA GLN A 87 -25.12 -14.13 -5.60
C GLN A 87 -24.23 -15.11 -6.34
N LYS A 88 -22.91 -15.06 -6.10
CA LYS A 88 -21.93 -15.96 -6.72
C LYS A 88 -21.39 -17.02 -5.77
N GLU A 89 -21.92 -17.11 -4.54
CA GLU A 89 -21.39 -17.96 -3.45
C GLU A 89 -19.87 -17.85 -3.28
N MET A 90 -19.31 -16.66 -3.51
CA MET A 90 -17.87 -16.44 -3.46
C MET A 90 -17.49 -15.71 -2.19
N ARG A 91 -16.46 -16.23 -1.51
CA ARG A 91 -15.77 -15.57 -0.40
C ARG A 91 -14.44 -15.06 -0.94
N ILE A 92 -14.27 -13.74 -0.98
CA ILE A 92 -13.03 -13.11 -1.45
C ILE A 92 -12.28 -12.55 -0.25
N ASP A 93 -11.08 -13.05 -0.01
CA ASP A 93 -10.22 -12.57 1.06
C ASP A 93 -9.38 -11.41 0.54
N ARG A 94 -9.66 -10.22 1.08
CA ARG A 94 -8.90 -9.01 0.77
C ARG A 94 -7.88 -8.74 1.86
N ILE A 95 -6.65 -8.47 1.45
CA ILE A 95 -5.57 -8.04 2.34
C ILE A 95 -5.20 -6.62 1.94
N PHE A 96 -5.23 -5.72 2.91
CA PHE A 96 -4.82 -4.33 2.71
C PHE A 96 -3.66 -3.99 3.64
N THR A 97 -2.65 -3.30 3.15
CA THR A 97 -1.71 -2.58 4.01
C THR A 97 -2.39 -1.29 4.44
N GLN A 98 -2.57 -1.09 5.74
CA GLN A 98 -3.13 0.14 6.31
C GLN A 98 -2.11 0.77 7.25
N ALA A 99 -1.81 2.04 7.02
CA ALA A 99 -0.76 2.73 7.76
C ALA A 99 -1.07 4.20 8.01
N LYS A 100 -0.39 4.73 9.02
CA LYS A 100 -0.41 6.11 9.44
C LYS A 100 1.02 6.56 9.68
N PHE A 101 1.40 7.63 9.01
CA PHE A 101 2.71 8.25 9.10
C PHE A 101 2.56 9.69 9.57
N GLU A 102 3.54 10.20 10.29
CA GLU A 102 3.55 11.57 10.81
C GLU A 102 4.83 12.29 10.39
N LYS A 103 4.70 13.50 9.86
CA LYS A 103 5.85 14.38 9.65
C LYS A 103 6.26 14.90 11.01
N LYS A 104 7.50 14.61 11.43
CA LYS A 104 8.03 15.07 12.71
C LYS A 104 7.84 16.58 12.85
N ASN A 105 7.57 17.03 14.07
CA ASN A 105 7.66 18.44 14.36
C ASN A 105 9.10 18.88 14.07
N CYS A 106 9.26 19.97 13.33
CA CYS A 106 10.50 20.71 13.42
C CYS A 106 10.41 21.38 14.78
N ASP A 107 11.11 20.82 15.77
CA ASP A 107 11.34 21.55 17.01
C ASP A 107 11.99 22.88 16.59
N GLY A 108 11.27 23.98 16.80
CA GLY A 108 11.74 25.30 16.42
C GLY A 108 13.09 25.56 17.06
N LEU A 109 14.06 25.95 16.24
CA LEU A 109 15.09 26.89 16.69
C LEU A 109 14.41 28.21 17.07
#